data_AF-A0A7S0XN66-F1
#
_entry.id   AF-A0A7S0XN66-F1
#
_cell.length_a   1.000
_cell.length_b   1.000
_cell.length_c   1.000
_cell.angle_alpha   90.00
_cell.angle_beta   90.00
_cell.angle_gamma   90.00
#
_symmetry.space_group_name_H-M   'P 1'
#
loop_
_entity.id
_entity.type
_entity.pdbx_description
1 polymer ?
#
loop_
_entity_poly.entity_id
_entity_poly.type
_entity_poly.pdbx_seq_one_letter_code
_entity_poly.pdbx_strand_id
1 'polypeptide(L)'
;GRMDGRDEPSVDSKDREERIRARRTRIHEKLAAKESGEAGATVNVQKKKEIDKKEVLKGKSQIQESRRKLRQLLETGDEDVTRVRVEGDDRENQRRMNEEARRLDRRQKLLFEAESSARRNAAIAMKWASLFEKEIPLDLLNDMEAQREACLKVISQKDDLIKEFQLVLKSKDEEYVKSLKRWAEDIDTLLGAMTEQFRGQQRQYELETEEIESVFRQERKELIDTNRVEMEMLMEKRRMMEQSHMEDRQKRIELNQEQLQRNRLKDSEEYTNLKIKLETEIQKLEQQLEVMRATYQLNTEKLEYNFRVLSERDVENSNTINQQKRKLARLQDNLSSLMAKYSKTDKQFRTENMELTDEYRRITEQFQDLQGKYRHFQLSDARKYDEVWGMKEEEVKRLLGTVLQADKIIHEQQLGLYWYPPNEEAVNAAFHEARMRARAVGKKKAAEQHAQTDTLEALVSDVNPEVRRMFLLLCDEAGFLVESKVKKLVDSAQG
;
A
#
# COMPACT_ATOMS: atom_id res chain seq x y z
N GLY A 1 -27.54 -30.45 15.64
CA GLY A 1 -27.38 -29.77 14.35
C GLY A 1 -28.72 -29.25 13.88
N ARG A 2 -28.82 -27.94 13.66
CA ARG A 2 -29.48 -27.25 12.54
C ARG A 2 -29.69 -25.79 12.95
N MET A 3 -28.82 -24.94 12.41
CA MET A 3 -29.04 -23.51 12.27
C MET A 3 -30.17 -23.31 11.26
N ASP A 4 -31.15 -22.50 11.59
CA ASP A 4 -32.13 -21.98 10.64
C ASP A 4 -31.99 -20.46 10.63
N GLY A 5 -30.98 -20.00 9.90
CA GLY A 5 -30.79 -18.57 9.60
C GLY A 5 -31.79 -18.17 8.52
N ARG A 6 -32.84 -17.46 8.91
CA ARG A 6 -33.68 -16.73 7.95
C ARG A 6 -33.01 -15.40 7.68
N ASP A 7 -32.22 -15.34 6.63
CA ASP A 7 -31.67 -14.09 6.12
C ASP A 7 -32.82 -13.21 5.60
N GLU A 8 -32.98 -12.03 6.20
CA GLU A 8 -33.91 -11.02 5.70
C GLU A 8 -33.41 -10.49 4.35
N PRO A 9 -34.29 -10.36 3.34
CA PRO A 9 -33.88 -9.95 2.00
C PRO A 9 -33.30 -8.53 2.01
N SER A 10 -32.01 -8.41 1.67
CA SER A 10 -31.27 -7.16 1.69
C SER A 10 -31.27 -6.46 0.32
N VAL A 11 -31.41 -5.13 0.32
CA VAL A 11 -31.31 -4.27 -0.89
C VAL A 11 -29.90 -4.23 -1.49
N ASP A 12 -28.89 -4.59 -0.70
CA ASP A 12 -27.48 -4.62 -1.10
C ASP A 12 -26.99 -6.03 -1.47
N SER A 13 -27.90 -7.01 -1.56
CA SER A 13 -27.57 -8.36 -2.02
C SER A 13 -27.08 -8.36 -3.47
N LYS A 14 -26.12 -9.24 -3.78
CA LYS A 14 -25.62 -9.46 -5.15
C LYS A 14 -26.68 -10.09 -6.05
N ASP A 15 -27.65 -10.80 -5.49
CA ASP A 15 -28.72 -11.47 -6.23
C ASP A 15 -29.85 -10.49 -6.64
N ARG A 16 -30.24 -10.53 -7.91
CA ARG A 16 -31.25 -9.64 -8.49
C ARG A 16 -32.64 -9.92 -7.93
N GLU A 17 -32.98 -11.19 -7.69
CA GLU A 17 -34.31 -11.55 -7.20
C GLU A 17 -34.51 -11.16 -5.73
N GLU A 18 -33.43 -11.20 -4.95
CA GLU A 18 -33.44 -10.79 -3.55
C GLU A 18 -33.60 -9.27 -3.41
N ARG A 19 -32.92 -8.47 -4.26
CA ARG A 19 -33.13 -7.02 -4.34
C ARG A 19 -34.55 -6.63 -4.76
N ILE A 20 -35.15 -7.40 -5.69
CA ILE A 20 -36.54 -7.17 -6.12
C ILE A 20 -37.50 -7.49 -4.98
N ARG A 21 -37.27 -8.60 -4.24
CA ARG A 21 -38.07 -8.96 -3.06
C ARG A 21 -37.94 -7.92 -1.95
N ALA A 22 -36.73 -7.46 -1.62
CA ALA A 22 -36.47 -6.41 -0.62
C ALA A 22 -37.14 -5.07 -0.99
N ARG A 23 -37.15 -4.70 -2.28
CA ARG A 23 -37.88 -3.50 -2.75
C ARG A 23 -39.39 -3.69 -2.67
N ARG A 24 -39.91 -4.88 -3.02
CA ARG A 24 -41.35 -5.17 -2.94
C ARG A 24 -41.83 -5.16 -1.50
N THR A 25 -41.10 -5.76 -0.56
CA THR A 25 -41.44 -5.71 0.88
C THR A 25 -41.40 -4.28 1.39
N ARG A 26 -40.39 -3.48 1.06
CA ARG A 26 -40.32 -2.06 1.47
C ARG A 26 -41.45 -1.19 0.88
N ILE A 27 -41.86 -1.46 -0.35
CA ILE A 27 -43.01 -0.78 -0.99
C ILE A 27 -44.31 -1.23 -0.33
N HIS A 28 -44.44 -2.53 -0.02
CA HIS A 28 -45.60 -3.09 0.66
C HIS A 28 -45.72 -2.57 2.10
N GLU A 29 -44.62 -2.42 2.83
CA GLU A 29 -44.57 -1.78 4.14
C GLU A 29 -44.89 -0.29 4.08
N LYS A 30 -44.40 0.43 3.06
CA LYS A 30 -44.79 1.84 2.84
C LYS A 30 -46.27 2.00 2.48
N LEU A 31 -46.84 1.08 1.71
CA LEU A 31 -48.27 1.06 1.39
C LEU A 31 -49.09 0.68 2.62
N ALA A 32 -48.67 -0.33 3.37
CA ALA A 32 -49.29 -0.74 4.62
C ALA A 32 -49.23 0.37 5.68
N ALA A 33 -48.13 1.10 5.81
CA ALA A 33 -48.01 2.28 6.70
C ALA A 33 -48.90 3.47 6.25
N LYS A 34 -49.21 3.53 4.94
CA LYS A 34 -50.14 4.50 4.37
C LYS A 34 -51.60 4.10 4.58
N GLU A 35 -51.89 2.80 4.63
CA GLU A 35 -53.21 2.21 4.91
C GLU A 35 -53.51 2.07 6.42
N SER A 36 -52.50 1.85 7.26
CA SER A 36 -52.62 1.70 8.73
C SER A 36 -52.82 3.02 9.48
N GLY A 37 -52.86 4.16 8.77
CA GLY A 37 -53.13 5.47 9.36
C GLY A 37 -51.92 6.16 10.02
N GLU A 38 -50.70 5.61 9.92
CA GLU A 38 -49.47 6.31 10.33
C GLU A 38 -49.14 7.49 9.41
N ALA A 39 -49.64 7.47 8.16
CA ALA A 39 -49.86 8.69 7.39
C ALA A 39 -51.12 9.41 7.91
N GLY A 40 -50.98 10.13 9.03
CA GLY A 40 -52.07 10.84 9.75
C GLY A 40 -52.90 11.88 8.96
N ALA A 41 -52.80 11.92 7.63
CA ALA A 41 -53.59 12.77 6.76
C ALA A 41 -54.99 12.21 6.45
N THR A 42 -55.16 10.89 6.26
CA THR A 42 -56.43 10.33 5.74
C THR A 42 -57.52 10.20 6.82
N VAL A 43 -57.16 9.75 8.03
CA VAL A 43 -58.08 9.64 9.18
C VAL A 43 -58.50 11.02 9.71
N ASN A 44 -57.58 11.99 9.72
CA ASN A 44 -57.91 13.37 10.11
C ASN A 44 -58.85 14.05 9.11
N VAL A 45 -58.68 13.82 7.80
CA VAL A 45 -59.55 14.42 6.78
C VAL A 45 -60.99 13.89 6.86
N GLN A 46 -61.19 12.63 7.22
CA GLN A 46 -62.54 12.07 7.41
C GLN A 46 -63.21 12.58 8.68
N LYS A 47 -62.50 12.61 9.81
CA LYS A 47 -63.02 13.19 11.07
C LYS A 47 -63.34 14.68 10.92
N LYS A 48 -62.47 15.44 10.25
CA LYS A 48 -62.70 16.86 9.96
C LYS A 48 -63.94 17.09 9.11
N LYS A 49 -64.15 16.28 8.07
CA LYS A 49 -65.39 16.32 7.27
C LYS A 49 -66.65 15.99 8.05
N GLU A 50 -66.59 15.15 9.08
CA GLU A 50 -67.75 14.88 9.94
C GLU A 50 -68.05 16.02 10.93
N ILE A 51 -67.01 16.68 11.45
CA ILE A 51 -67.14 17.85 12.34
C ILE A 51 -67.71 19.03 11.55
N ASP A 52 -67.15 19.33 10.38
CA ASP A 52 -67.65 20.38 9.48
C ASP A 52 -69.13 20.13 9.09
N LYS A 53 -69.50 18.86 8.87
CA LYS A 53 -70.90 18.49 8.63
C LYS A 53 -71.79 18.75 9.84
N LYS A 54 -71.33 18.44 11.05
CA LYS A 54 -72.09 18.66 12.29
C LYS A 54 -72.25 20.14 12.63
N GLU A 55 -71.24 20.96 12.35
CA GLU A 55 -71.32 22.41 12.57
C GLU A 55 -72.31 23.06 11.60
N VAL A 56 -72.30 22.67 10.31
CA VAL A 56 -73.29 23.10 9.31
C VAL A 56 -74.73 22.66 9.63
N LEU A 57 -74.93 21.71 10.55
CA LEU A 57 -76.27 21.29 10.97
C LEU A 57 -76.93 22.28 11.94
N LYS A 58 -76.17 23.03 12.74
CA LYS A 58 -76.72 23.98 13.71
C LYS A 58 -77.49 25.10 12.98
N GLY A 59 -76.92 25.72 11.95
CA GLY A 59 -77.55 26.82 11.22
C GLY A 59 -78.71 26.33 10.37
N LYS A 60 -78.63 25.10 9.86
CA LYS A 60 -79.77 24.43 9.21
C LYS A 60 -80.91 24.15 10.18
N SER A 61 -80.61 23.75 11.42
CA SER A 61 -81.61 23.57 12.48
C SER A 61 -82.29 24.90 12.79
N GLN A 62 -81.52 25.98 12.92
CA GLN A 62 -82.06 27.31 13.18
C GLN A 62 -83.00 27.78 12.06
N ILE A 63 -82.62 27.60 10.79
CA ILE A 63 -83.49 27.91 9.64
C ILE A 63 -84.82 27.13 9.73
N GLN A 64 -84.79 25.86 10.11
CA GLN A 64 -86.00 25.06 10.24
C GLN A 64 -86.90 25.54 11.37
N GLU A 65 -86.31 25.93 12.51
CA GLU A 65 -87.03 26.46 13.64
C GLU A 65 -87.67 27.82 13.31
N SER A 66 -86.91 28.75 12.73
CA SER A 66 -87.40 30.05 12.27
C SER A 66 -88.53 29.92 11.26
N ARG A 67 -88.42 28.99 10.30
CA ARG A 67 -89.53 28.68 9.37
C ARG A 67 -90.78 28.16 10.07
N ARG A 68 -90.62 27.39 11.16
CA ARG A 68 -91.76 26.90 11.94
C ARG A 68 -92.43 28.05 12.69
N LYS A 69 -91.66 28.93 13.34
CA LYS A 69 -92.19 30.12 14.04
C LYS A 69 -92.93 31.05 13.09
N LEU A 70 -92.35 31.32 11.91
CA LEU A 70 -93.00 32.17 10.89
C LEU A 70 -94.30 31.57 10.35
N ARG A 71 -94.36 30.24 10.13
CA ARG A 71 -95.60 29.57 9.73
C ARG A 71 -96.68 29.69 10.80
N GLN A 72 -96.33 29.47 12.07
CA GLN A 72 -97.28 29.62 13.18
C GLN A 72 -97.82 31.05 13.27
N LEU A 73 -96.94 32.05 13.12
CA LEU A 73 -97.37 33.45 13.11
C LEU A 73 -98.31 33.75 11.93
N LEU A 74 -98.02 33.22 10.74
CA LEU A 74 -98.87 33.36 9.56
C LEU A 74 -100.27 32.77 9.83
N GLU A 75 -100.35 31.54 10.34
CA GLU A 75 -101.61 30.87 10.68
C GLU A 75 -102.41 31.69 11.70
N THR A 76 -101.79 32.12 12.80
CA THR A 76 -102.48 32.95 13.81
C THR A 76 -102.94 34.30 13.28
N GLY A 77 -102.12 34.94 12.44
CA GLY A 77 -102.46 36.24 11.85
C GLY A 77 -103.61 36.12 10.85
N ASP A 78 -103.62 35.06 10.05
CA ASP A 78 -104.70 34.79 9.09
C ASP A 78 -106.00 34.45 9.82
N GLU A 79 -105.95 33.73 10.94
CA GLU A 79 -107.10 33.47 11.81
C GLU A 79 -107.68 34.78 12.39
N ASP A 80 -106.84 35.69 12.87
CA ASP A 80 -107.27 36.98 13.42
C ASP A 80 -107.95 37.86 12.37
N VAL A 81 -107.38 37.97 11.16
CA VAL A 81 -107.99 38.72 10.05
C VAL A 81 -109.28 38.05 9.59
N THR A 82 -109.29 36.71 9.52
CA THR A 82 -110.49 35.95 9.15
C THR A 82 -111.61 36.14 10.16
N ARG A 83 -111.30 36.18 11.46
CA ARG A 83 -112.28 36.45 12.52
C ARG A 83 -112.96 37.80 12.32
N VAL A 84 -112.19 38.87 12.08
CA VAL A 84 -112.75 40.22 11.81
C VAL A 84 -113.65 40.21 10.57
N ARG A 85 -113.24 39.51 9.50
CA ARG A 85 -114.04 39.38 8.29
C ARG A 85 -115.37 38.66 8.55
N VAL A 86 -115.32 37.52 9.24
CA VAL A 86 -116.53 36.72 9.57
C VAL A 86 -117.48 37.51 10.46
N GLU A 87 -116.97 38.24 11.46
CA GLU A 87 -117.79 39.11 12.30
C GLU A 87 -118.47 40.25 11.52
N GLY A 88 -117.80 40.78 10.48
CA GLY A 88 -118.39 41.75 9.55
C GLY A 88 -119.50 41.12 8.70
N ASP A 89 -119.24 39.94 8.14
CA ASP A 89 -120.21 39.20 7.32
C ASP A 89 -121.45 38.79 8.13
N ASP A 90 -121.28 38.33 9.37
CA ASP A 90 -122.38 37.98 10.27
C ASP A 90 -123.27 39.18 10.60
N ARG A 91 -122.68 40.35 10.83
CA ARG A 91 -123.43 41.59 11.09
C ARG A 91 -124.22 42.05 9.85
N GLU A 92 -123.63 41.96 8.67
CA GLU A 92 -124.32 42.25 7.41
C GLU A 92 -125.46 41.25 7.14
N ASN A 93 -125.25 39.97 7.43
CA ASN A 93 -126.27 38.94 7.32
C ASN A 93 -127.46 39.21 8.27
N GLN A 94 -127.19 39.55 9.54
CA GLN A 94 -128.23 39.95 10.49
C GLN A 94 -129.02 41.17 10.01
N ARG A 95 -128.34 42.16 9.42
CA ARG A 95 -129.01 43.34 8.83
C ARG A 95 -129.96 42.94 7.70
N ARG A 96 -129.54 42.03 6.80
CA ARG A 96 -130.37 41.53 5.70
C ARG A 96 -131.63 40.83 6.20
N MET A 97 -131.50 39.94 7.18
CA MET A 97 -132.65 39.26 7.78
C MET A 97 -133.65 40.25 8.40
N ASN A 98 -133.14 41.24 9.15
CA ASN A 98 -133.99 42.26 9.76
C ASN A 98 -134.69 43.13 8.71
N GLU A 99 -134.02 43.45 7.60
CA GLU A 99 -134.62 44.23 6.52
C GLU A 99 -135.70 43.46 5.76
N GLU A 100 -135.47 42.18 5.49
CA GLU A 100 -136.46 41.30 4.88
C GLU A 100 -137.71 41.16 5.75
N ALA A 101 -137.55 40.99 7.07
CA ALA A 101 -138.66 40.94 8.02
C ALA A 101 -139.49 42.24 7.99
N ARG A 102 -138.83 43.42 8.04
CA ARG A 102 -139.53 44.72 7.96
C ARG A 102 -140.19 44.94 6.61
N ARG A 103 -139.60 44.45 5.52
CA ARG A 103 -140.19 44.51 4.17
C ARG A 103 -141.48 43.68 4.10
N LEU A 104 -141.49 42.49 4.72
CA LEU A 104 -142.67 41.64 4.81
C LEU A 104 -143.79 42.31 5.62
N ASP A 105 -143.48 42.91 6.77
CA ASP A 105 -144.46 43.65 7.60
C ASP A 105 -145.11 44.80 6.81
N ARG A 106 -144.31 45.64 6.13
CA ARG A 106 -144.82 46.72 5.27
C ARG A 106 -145.74 46.20 4.16
N ARG A 107 -145.39 45.06 3.55
CA ARG A 107 -146.22 44.42 2.53
C ARG A 107 -147.55 43.94 3.10
N GLN A 108 -147.55 43.33 4.28
CA GLN A 108 -148.77 42.88 4.96
C GLN A 108 -149.68 44.06 5.30
N LYS A 109 -149.14 45.16 5.84
CA LYS A 109 -149.91 46.39 6.13
C LYS A 109 -150.57 46.98 4.88
N LEU A 110 -149.84 47.04 3.76
CA LEU A 110 -150.40 47.51 2.49
C LEU A 110 -151.55 46.64 1.99
N LEU A 111 -151.40 45.31 2.08
CA LEU A 111 -152.44 44.37 1.68
C LEU A 111 -153.69 44.51 2.57
N PHE A 112 -153.49 44.64 3.88
CA PHE A 112 -154.60 44.82 4.83
C PHE A 112 -155.36 46.13 4.58
N GLU A 113 -154.68 47.27 4.38
CA GLU A 113 -155.38 48.51 4.08
C GLU A 113 -156.03 48.49 2.70
N ALA A 114 -155.42 47.85 1.70
CA ALA A 114 -156.05 47.68 0.39
C ALA A 114 -157.36 46.88 0.48
N GLU A 115 -157.35 45.76 1.22
CA GLU A 115 -158.54 44.93 1.43
C GLU A 115 -159.60 45.67 2.27
N SER A 116 -159.20 46.30 3.37
CA SER A 116 -160.10 47.03 4.26
C SER A 116 -160.69 48.27 3.58
N SER A 117 -159.90 49.03 2.81
CA SER A 117 -160.36 50.16 2.01
C SER A 117 -161.30 49.70 0.88
N ALA A 118 -161.02 48.57 0.21
CA ALA A 118 -161.91 48.02 -0.80
C ALA A 118 -163.29 47.66 -0.21
N ARG A 119 -163.32 47.00 0.96
CA ARG A 119 -164.58 46.69 1.68
C ARG A 119 -165.34 47.95 2.08
N ARG A 120 -164.66 48.95 2.65
CA ARG A 120 -165.26 50.25 3.05
C ARG A 120 -165.81 51.01 1.84
N ASN A 121 -165.07 51.06 0.73
CA ASN A 121 -165.50 51.70 -0.52
C ASN A 121 -166.71 51.00 -1.15
N ALA A 122 -166.75 49.67 -1.16
CA ALA A 122 -167.91 48.92 -1.64
C ALA A 122 -169.17 49.22 -0.81
N ALA A 123 -169.04 49.31 0.52
CA ALA A 123 -170.14 49.66 1.41
C ALA A 123 -170.66 51.09 1.19
N ILE A 124 -169.76 52.06 0.95
CA ILE A 124 -170.10 53.43 0.55
C ILE A 124 -170.84 53.42 -0.80
N ALA A 125 -170.30 52.71 -1.80
CA ALA A 125 -170.89 52.57 -3.13
C ALA A 125 -172.35 52.07 -3.07
N MET A 126 -172.61 51.03 -2.26
CA MET A 126 -173.97 50.46 -2.11
C MET A 126 -174.97 51.44 -1.49
N LYS A 127 -174.54 52.26 -0.51
CA LYS A 127 -175.43 53.20 0.17
C LYS A 127 -175.83 54.42 -0.67
N TRP A 128 -175.14 54.72 -1.77
CA TRP A 128 -175.58 55.76 -2.70
C TRP A 128 -176.90 55.43 -3.38
N ALA A 129 -177.18 54.15 -3.67
CA ALA A 129 -178.45 53.74 -4.25
C ALA A 129 -179.64 54.05 -3.32
N SER A 130 -179.48 53.75 -2.02
CA SER A 130 -180.52 54.02 -1.01
C SER A 130 -180.77 55.51 -0.73
N LEU A 131 -179.83 56.40 -1.07
CA LEU A 131 -180.01 57.84 -0.89
C LEU A 131 -181.02 58.45 -1.88
N PHE A 132 -181.13 57.89 -3.09
CA PHE A 132 -182.08 58.38 -4.11
C PHE A 132 -183.54 58.06 -3.78
N GLU A 133 -183.79 57.12 -2.87
CA GLU A 133 -185.14 56.70 -2.46
C GLU A 133 -185.71 57.54 -1.32
N LYS A 134 -184.94 58.51 -0.78
CA LYS A 134 -185.38 59.34 0.35
C LYS A 134 -186.16 60.58 -0.10
N GLU A 135 -187.41 60.67 0.36
CA GLU A 135 -188.30 61.81 0.06
C GLU A 135 -188.20 62.95 1.09
N ILE A 136 -187.72 62.67 2.31
CA ILE A 136 -187.61 63.65 3.41
C ILE A 136 -186.25 64.37 3.34
N PRO A 137 -186.21 65.70 3.11
CA PRO A 137 -184.95 66.43 2.95
C PRO A 137 -184.01 66.37 4.15
N LEU A 138 -184.54 66.31 5.39
CA LEU A 138 -183.74 66.22 6.60
C LEU A 138 -183.04 64.86 6.74
N ASP A 139 -183.75 63.77 6.43
CA ASP A 139 -183.19 62.42 6.46
C ASP A 139 -182.20 62.16 5.33
N LEU A 140 -182.39 62.83 4.19
CA LEU A 140 -181.43 62.85 3.09
C LEU A 140 -180.14 63.57 3.51
N LEU A 141 -180.24 64.74 4.13
CA LEU A 141 -179.07 65.48 4.61
C LEU A 141 -178.26 64.66 5.63
N ASN A 142 -178.92 64.05 6.61
CA ASN A 142 -178.26 63.22 7.64
C ASN A 142 -177.48 62.05 7.03
N ASP A 143 -178.06 61.32 6.05
CA ASP A 143 -177.36 60.20 5.42
C ASP A 143 -176.27 60.66 4.44
N MET A 144 -176.45 61.81 3.78
CA MET A 144 -175.39 62.43 2.98
C MET A 144 -174.20 62.85 3.84
N GLU A 145 -174.45 63.38 5.04
CA GLU A 145 -173.41 63.69 6.02
C GLU A 145 -172.72 62.41 6.51
N ALA A 146 -173.47 61.34 6.79
CA ALA A 146 -172.91 60.04 7.15
C ALA A 146 -172.08 59.40 6.03
N GLN A 147 -172.50 59.53 4.76
CA GLN A 147 -171.67 59.12 3.60
C GLN A 147 -170.40 59.95 3.48
N ARG A 148 -170.51 61.27 3.64
CA ARG A 148 -169.36 62.18 3.62
C ARG A 148 -168.36 61.81 4.71
N GLU A 149 -168.84 61.52 5.93
CA GLU A 149 -168.00 61.08 7.03
C GLU A 149 -167.32 59.73 6.75
N ALA A 150 -168.05 58.78 6.16
CA ALA A 150 -167.48 57.48 5.76
C ALA A 150 -166.38 57.63 4.68
N CYS A 151 -166.59 58.48 3.67
CA CYS A 151 -165.57 58.81 2.67
C CYS A 151 -164.35 59.49 3.30
N LEU A 152 -164.56 60.47 4.18
CA LEU A 152 -163.50 61.16 4.91
C LEU A 152 -162.69 60.20 5.76
N LYS A 153 -163.33 59.20 6.39
CA LYS A 153 -162.65 58.16 7.18
C LYS A 153 -161.74 57.26 6.33
N VAL A 154 -162.15 56.92 5.09
CA VAL A 154 -161.27 56.17 4.16
C VAL A 154 -160.08 57.04 3.74
N ILE A 155 -160.31 58.32 3.45
CA ILE A 155 -159.25 59.25 3.09
C ILE A 155 -158.28 59.42 4.25
N SER A 156 -158.77 59.64 5.47
CA SER A 156 -157.92 59.81 6.65
C SER A 156 -157.07 58.58 6.93
N GLN A 157 -157.62 57.37 6.78
CA GLN A 157 -156.86 56.12 6.93
C GLN A 157 -155.76 55.97 5.88
N LYS A 158 -156.02 56.38 4.63
CA LYS A 158 -154.98 56.44 3.58
C LYS A 158 -153.93 57.51 3.86
N ASP A 159 -154.33 58.69 4.32
CA ASP A 159 -153.41 59.77 4.68
C ASP A 159 -152.52 59.37 5.86
N ASP A 160 -153.06 58.66 6.86
CA ASP A 160 -152.29 58.14 7.98
C ASP A 160 -151.30 57.07 7.54
N LEU A 161 -151.71 56.18 6.63
CA LEU A 161 -150.80 55.21 6.01
C LEU A 161 -149.70 55.91 5.19
N ILE A 162 -150.05 56.95 4.42
CA ILE A 162 -149.07 57.76 3.68
C ILE A 162 -148.06 58.40 4.63
N LYS A 163 -148.51 58.99 5.74
CA LYS A 163 -147.62 59.56 6.77
C LYS A 163 -146.70 58.50 7.38
N GLU A 164 -147.22 57.30 7.68
CA GLU A 164 -146.40 56.19 8.17
C GLU A 164 -145.31 55.82 7.15
N PHE A 165 -145.66 55.68 5.87
CA PHE A 165 -144.68 55.37 4.82
C PHE A 165 -143.68 56.50 4.56
N GLN A 166 -144.10 57.76 4.67
CA GLN A 166 -143.19 58.91 4.61
C GLN A 166 -142.20 58.90 5.78
N LEU A 167 -142.64 58.52 6.99
CA LEU A 167 -141.77 58.35 8.15
C LEU A 167 -140.80 57.19 7.94
N VAL A 168 -141.27 56.06 7.40
CA VAL A 168 -140.43 54.92 7.04
C VAL A 168 -139.37 55.33 6.02
N LEU A 169 -139.71 56.11 4.99
CA LEU A 169 -138.73 56.60 4.01
C LEU A 169 -137.64 57.45 4.67
N LYS A 170 -138.02 58.40 5.54
CA LYS A 170 -137.05 59.19 6.32
C LYS A 170 -136.17 58.31 7.21
N SER A 171 -136.78 57.34 7.90
CA SER A 171 -136.04 56.37 8.71
C SER A 171 -135.10 55.51 7.86
N LYS A 172 -135.46 55.20 6.62
CA LYS A 172 -134.61 54.46 5.68
C LYS A 172 -133.41 55.26 5.23
N ASP A 173 -133.58 56.55 4.94
CA ASP A 173 -132.48 57.45 4.61
C ASP A 173 -131.49 57.55 5.78
N GLU A 174 -131.98 57.68 7.02
CA GLU A 174 -131.14 57.66 8.22
C GLU A 174 -130.42 56.32 8.42
N GLU A 175 -131.10 55.20 8.21
CA GLU A 175 -130.52 53.85 8.28
C GLU A 175 -129.47 53.63 7.21
N TYR A 176 -129.64 54.20 6.02
CA TYR A 176 -128.66 54.14 4.93
C TYR A 176 -127.38 54.88 5.33
N VAL A 177 -127.48 56.11 5.83
CA VAL A 177 -126.32 56.87 6.32
C VAL A 177 -125.63 56.13 7.48
N LYS A 178 -126.40 55.56 8.42
CA LYS A 178 -125.84 54.73 9.51
C LYS A 178 -125.13 53.49 8.98
N SER A 179 -125.68 52.83 7.96
CA SER A 179 -125.06 51.66 7.32
C SER A 179 -123.75 52.01 6.62
N LEU A 180 -123.71 53.13 5.88
CA LEU A 180 -122.48 53.60 5.25
C LEU A 180 -121.37 53.87 6.27
N LYS A 181 -121.70 54.50 7.40
CA LYS A 181 -120.72 54.74 8.49
C LYS A 181 -120.21 53.43 9.07
N ARG A 182 -121.11 52.47 9.34
CA ARG A 182 -120.73 51.14 9.83
C ARG A 182 -119.85 50.38 8.83
N TRP A 183 -120.18 50.44 7.53
CA TRP A 183 -119.35 49.80 6.51
C TRP A 183 -117.95 50.43 6.42
N ALA A 184 -117.85 51.74 6.57
CA ALA A 184 -116.55 52.40 6.65
C ALA A 184 -115.77 51.93 7.89
N GLU A 185 -116.41 51.89 9.06
CA GLU A 185 -115.81 51.38 10.31
C GLU A 185 -115.38 49.90 10.18
N ASP A 186 -116.17 49.06 9.51
CA ASP A 186 -115.86 47.64 9.30
C ASP A 186 -114.67 47.45 8.36
N ILE A 187 -114.61 48.23 7.27
CA ILE A 187 -113.47 48.25 6.35
C ILE A 187 -112.22 48.75 7.09
N ASP A 188 -112.32 49.84 7.86
CA ASP A 188 -111.21 50.39 8.65
C ASP A 188 -110.71 49.39 9.69
N THR A 189 -111.62 48.65 10.33
CA THR A 189 -111.27 47.59 11.29
C THR A 189 -110.54 46.44 10.60
N LEU A 190 -111.03 46.00 9.43
CA LEU A 190 -110.38 44.95 8.64
C LEU A 190 -109.00 45.39 8.15
N LEU A 191 -108.89 46.61 7.62
CA LEU A 191 -107.62 47.20 7.19
C LEU A 191 -106.65 47.34 8.36
N GLY A 192 -107.13 47.74 9.55
CA GLY A 192 -106.34 47.80 10.77
C GLY A 192 -105.78 46.44 11.16
N ALA A 193 -106.62 45.40 11.18
CA ALA A 193 -106.20 44.03 11.48
C ALA A 193 -105.18 43.50 10.46
N MET A 194 -105.42 43.70 9.16
CA MET A 194 -104.48 43.32 8.10
C MET A 194 -103.15 44.07 8.20
N THR A 195 -103.18 45.36 8.53
CA THR A 195 -101.97 46.17 8.68
C THR A 195 -101.15 45.74 9.88
N GLU A 196 -101.79 45.42 11.02
CA GLU A 196 -101.09 44.93 12.20
C GLU A 196 -100.51 43.53 11.97
N GLN A 197 -101.24 42.64 11.28
CA GLN A 197 -100.74 41.33 10.86
C GLN A 197 -99.50 41.47 9.95
N PHE A 198 -99.53 42.36 8.96
CA PHE A 198 -98.40 42.62 8.09
C PHE A 198 -97.19 43.17 8.85
N ARG A 199 -97.39 44.17 9.73
CA ARG A 199 -96.32 44.74 10.56
C ARG A 199 -95.75 43.74 11.55
N GLY A 200 -96.58 42.86 12.11
CA GLY A 200 -96.17 41.77 12.98
C GLY A 200 -95.31 40.76 12.23
N GLN A 201 -95.73 40.35 11.03
CA GLN A 201 -94.96 39.47 10.16
C GLN A 201 -93.63 40.08 9.78
N GLN A 202 -93.60 41.33 9.32
CA GLN A 202 -92.36 42.00 8.94
C GLN A 202 -91.35 42.02 10.09
N ARG A 203 -91.78 42.43 11.29
CA ARG A 203 -90.93 42.41 12.50
C ARG A 203 -90.41 41.01 12.81
N GLN A 204 -91.24 39.98 12.69
CA GLN A 204 -90.79 38.61 12.94
C GLN A 204 -89.81 38.12 11.87
N TYR A 205 -90.02 38.44 10.58
CA TYR A 205 -89.06 38.11 9.53
C TYR A 205 -87.70 38.76 9.78
N GLU A 206 -87.66 40.01 10.22
CA GLU A 206 -86.44 40.72 10.58
C GLU A 206 -85.73 40.01 11.76
N LEU A 207 -86.44 39.74 12.86
CA LEU A 207 -85.90 39.04 14.03
C LEU A 207 -85.37 37.64 13.71
N GLU A 208 -86.14 36.84 12.97
CA GLU A 208 -85.73 35.48 12.61
C GLU A 208 -84.53 35.49 11.65
N THR A 209 -84.43 36.50 10.78
CA THR A 209 -83.25 36.66 9.91
C THR A 209 -82.01 37.04 10.72
N GLU A 210 -82.13 37.97 11.66
CA GLU A 210 -81.03 38.35 12.57
C GLU A 210 -80.56 37.17 13.42
N GLU A 211 -81.49 36.36 13.94
CA GLU A 211 -81.17 35.17 14.74
C GLU A 211 -80.46 34.10 13.89
N ILE A 212 -80.95 33.84 12.67
CA ILE A 212 -80.28 32.94 11.72
C ILE A 212 -78.86 33.43 11.45
N GLU A 213 -78.68 34.72 11.15
CA GLU A 213 -77.36 35.30 10.90
C GLU A 213 -76.44 35.20 12.12
N SER A 214 -76.97 35.46 13.33
CA SER A 214 -76.24 35.34 14.59
C SER A 214 -75.68 33.93 14.78
N VAL A 215 -76.53 32.92 14.58
CA VAL A 215 -76.15 31.50 14.70
C VAL A 215 -75.08 31.13 13.66
N PHE A 216 -75.25 31.54 12.39
CA PHE A 216 -74.22 31.29 11.36
C PHE A 216 -72.90 32.03 11.63
N ARG A 217 -72.94 33.24 12.18
CA ARG A 217 -71.73 33.99 12.58
C ARG A 217 -71.02 33.27 13.73
N GLN A 218 -71.77 32.76 14.70
CA GLN A 218 -71.22 31.97 15.80
C GLN A 218 -70.58 30.67 15.29
N GLU A 219 -71.26 29.90 14.45
CA GLU A 219 -70.70 28.70 13.81
C GLU A 219 -69.42 28.99 13.04
N ARG A 220 -69.42 30.04 12.23
CA ARG A 220 -68.23 30.45 11.49
C ARG A 220 -67.08 30.79 12.44
N LYS A 221 -67.36 31.45 13.57
CA LYS A 221 -66.35 31.77 14.58
C LYS A 221 -65.81 30.50 15.23
N GLU A 222 -66.68 29.61 15.68
CA GLU A 222 -66.31 28.31 16.26
C GLU A 222 -65.43 27.51 15.29
N LEU A 223 -65.81 27.42 14.01
CA LEU A 223 -65.05 26.73 12.96
C LEU A 223 -63.68 27.37 12.71
N ILE A 224 -63.58 28.71 12.75
CA ILE A 224 -62.29 29.40 12.60
C ILE A 224 -61.39 29.14 13.81
N ASP A 225 -61.95 29.22 15.02
CA ASP A 225 -61.21 29.02 16.26
C ASP A 225 -60.68 27.58 16.36
N THR A 226 -61.50 26.57 16.01
CA THR A 226 -61.06 25.16 15.97
C THR A 226 -59.95 24.95 14.95
N ASN A 227 -60.09 25.48 13.72
CA ASN A 227 -59.05 25.42 12.69
C ASN A 227 -57.76 26.13 13.11
N ARG A 228 -57.86 27.25 13.81
CA ARG A 228 -56.70 27.98 14.34
C ARG A 228 -55.96 27.16 15.37
N VAL A 229 -56.67 26.55 16.33
CA VAL A 229 -56.07 25.67 17.34
C VAL A 229 -55.41 24.46 16.67
N GLU A 230 -56.04 23.84 15.66
CA GLU A 230 -55.41 22.77 14.88
C GLU A 230 -54.12 23.22 14.19
N MET A 231 -54.12 24.41 13.58
CA MET A 231 -52.94 24.97 12.93
C MET A 231 -51.82 25.24 13.95
N GLU A 232 -52.13 25.83 15.10
CA GLU A 232 -51.17 26.08 16.18
C GLU A 232 -50.57 24.78 16.71
N MET A 233 -51.38 23.73 16.91
CA MET A 233 -50.90 22.40 17.30
C MET A 233 -49.97 21.77 16.26
N LEU A 234 -50.27 21.90 14.96
CA LEU A 234 -49.41 21.39 13.89
C LEU A 234 -48.09 22.15 13.80
N MET A 235 -48.13 23.48 13.98
CA MET A 235 -46.92 24.30 14.03
C MET A 235 -46.04 23.94 15.23
N GLU A 236 -46.65 23.66 16.38
CA GLU A 236 -45.92 23.23 17.56
C GLU A 236 -45.30 21.84 17.37
N LYS A 237 -46.04 20.89 16.79
CA LYS A 237 -45.49 19.58 16.43
C LYS A 237 -44.31 19.71 15.46
N ARG A 238 -44.41 20.61 14.47
CA ARG A 238 -43.31 20.92 13.54
C ARG A 238 -42.10 21.48 14.31
N ARG A 239 -42.29 22.46 15.19
CA ARG A 239 -41.21 23.03 16.02
C ARG A 239 -40.51 21.97 16.85
N MET A 240 -41.27 21.10 17.52
CA MET A 240 -40.71 20.00 18.33
C MET A 240 -39.90 19.02 17.48
N MET A 241 -40.36 18.66 16.28
CA MET A 241 -39.59 17.80 15.37
C MET A 241 -38.33 18.49 14.85
N GLU A 242 -38.40 19.78 14.51
CA GLU A 242 -37.23 20.57 14.09
C GLU A 242 -36.19 20.65 15.21
N GLN A 243 -36.63 20.87 16.45
CA GLN A 243 -35.77 20.89 17.63
C GLN A 243 -35.11 19.52 17.84
N SER A 244 -35.87 18.42 17.81
CA SER A 244 -35.32 17.07 17.92
C SER A 244 -34.28 16.78 16.82
N HIS A 245 -34.54 17.20 15.58
CA HIS A 245 -33.57 17.04 14.48
C HIS A 245 -32.29 17.85 14.69
N MET A 246 -32.41 19.06 15.23
CA MET A 246 -31.26 19.91 15.57
C MET A 246 -30.45 19.31 16.72
N GLU A 247 -31.10 18.79 17.75
CA GLU A 247 -30.46 18.07 18.86
C GLU A 247 -29.74 16.81 18.37
N ASP A 248 -30.35 16.00 17.51
CA ASP A 248 -29.71 14.82 16.92
C ASP A 248 -28.52 15.19 16.03
N ARG A 249 -28.63 16.29 15.28
CA ARG A 249 -27.51 16.83 14.51
C ARG A 249 -26.37 17.28 15.42
N GLN A 250 -26.69 17.94 16.52
CA GLN A 250 -25.72 18.40 17.51
C GLN A 250 -24.98 17.20 18.14
N LYS A 251 -25.71 16.18 18.59
CA LYS A 251 -25.12 14.93 19.12
C LYS A 251 -24.20 14.25 18.11
N ARG A 252 -24.58 14.20 16.82
CA ARG A 252 -23.71 13.65 15.75
C ARG A 252 -22.44 14.47 15.58
N ILE A 253 -22.53 15.80 15.63
CA ILE A 253 -21.36 16.68 15.55
C ILE A 253 -20.43 16.46 16.74
N GLU A 254 -20.97 16.38 17.95
CA GLU A 254 -20.20 16.11 19.18
C GLU A 254 -19.49 14.75 19.11
N LEU A 255 -20.20 13.70 18.70
CA LEU A 255 -19.61 12.37 18.50
C LEU A 255 -18.46 12.40 17.48
N ASN A 256 -18.66 13.10 16.35
CA ASN A 256 -17.62 13.24 15.33
C ASN A 256 -16.41 14.04 15.86
N GLN A 257 -16.65 15.08 16.66
CA GLN A 257 -15.58 15.83 17.31
C GLN A 257 -14.79 14.95 18.29
N GLU A 258 -15.47 14.17 19.12
CA GLU A 258 -14.81 13.21 20.02
C GLU A 258 -13.99 12.19 19.24
N GLN A 259 -14.53 11.63 18.16
CA GLN A 259 -13.81 10.68 17.31
C GLN A 259 -12.56 11.32 16.68
N LEU A 260 -12.67 12.56 16.22
CA LEU A 260 -11.54 13.30 15.66
C LEU A 260 -10.46 13.55 16.72
N GLN A 261 -10.85 13.90 17.96
CA GLN A 261 -9.90 14.04 19.06
C GLN A 261 -9.25 12.71 19.44
N ARG A 262 -10.02 11.60 19.50
CA ARG A 262 -9.47 10.26 19.72
C ARG A 262 -8.48 9.87 18.63
N ASN A 263 -8.77 10.16 17.36
CA ASN A 263 -7.84 9.88 16.26
C ASN A 263 -6.57 10.72 16.39
N ARG A 264 -6.67 12.02 16.71
CA ARG A 264 -5.49 12.86 16.96
C ARG A 264 -4.61 12.32 18.09
N LEU A 265 -5.21 11.83 19.17
CA LEU A 265 -4.47 11.21 20.27
C LEU A 265 -3.78 9.92 19.81
N LYS A 266 -4.48 9.06 19.07
CA LYS A 266 -3.89 7.84 18.50
C LYS A 266 -2.73 8.15 17.54
N ASP A 267 -2.90 9.11 16.62
CA ASP A 267 -1.84 9.51 15.69
C ASP A 267 -0.61 10.04 16.45
N SER A 268 -0.83 10.80 17.53
CA SER A 268 0.23 11.28 18.42
C SER A 268 0.94 10.13 19.16
N GLU A 269 0.19 9.15 19.66
CA GLU A 269 0.73 7.93 20.29
C GLU A 269 1.50 7.08 19.28
N GLU A 270 0.98 6.89 18.07
CA GLU A 270 1.65 6.17 16.99
C GLU A 270 2.94 6.87 16.56
N TYR A 271 2.93 8.19 16.45
CA TYR A 271 4.12 8.98 16.16
C TYR A 271 5.17 8.85 17.26
N THR A 272 4.78 8.97 18.54
CA THR A 272 5.72 8.82 19.66
C THR A 272 6.27 7.39 19.73
N ASN A 273 5.44 6.36 19.51
CA ASN A 273 5.88 4.98 19.41
C ASN A 273 6.86 4.75 18.25
N LEU A 274 6.60 5.31 17.07
CA LEU A 274 7.50 5.23 15.93
C LEU A 274 8.82 5.95 16.21
N LYS A 275 8.76 7.14 16.81
CA LYS A 275 9.94 7.91 17.24
C LYS A 275 10.80 7.09 18.19
N ILE A 276 10.20 6.48 19.22
CA ILE A 276 10.92 5.60 20.16
C ILE A 276 11.56 4.43 19.40
N LYS A 277 10.84 3.75 18.51
CA LYS A 277 11.39 2.64 17.72
C LYS A 277 12.61 3.08 16.89
N LEU A 278 12.49 4.16 16.13
CA LEU A 278 13.58 4.68 15.31
C LEU A 278 14.78 5.12 16.18
N GLU A 279 14.54 5.81 17.29
CA GLU A 279 15.61 6.18 18.24
C GLU A 279 16.31 4.93 18.81
N THR A 280 15.58 3.87 19.14
CA THR A 280 16.19 2.61 19.60
C THR A 280 16.97 1.87 18.49
N GLU A 281 16.52 1.95 17.24
CA GLU A 281 17.24 1.39 16.09
C GLU A 281 18.53 2.18 15.82
N ILE A 282 18.48 3.51 15.90
CA ILE A 282 19.67 4.36 15.82
C ILE A 282 20.67 3.98 16.92
N GLN A 283 20.23 3.87 18.17
CA GLN A 283 21.10 3.46 19.28
C GLN A 283 21.75 2.08 19.05
N LYS A 284 21.01 1.11 18.50
CA LYS A 284 21.56 -0.21 18.15
C LYS A 284 22.62 -0.11 17.05
N LEU A 285 22.36 0.68 16.00
CA LEU A 285 23.31 0.90 14.91
C LEU A 285 24.57 1.62 15.40
N GLU A 286 24.43 2.61 16.26
CA GLU A 286 25.55 3.29 16.92
C GLU A 286 26.39 2.31 17.74
N GLN A 287 25.75 1.45 18.53
CA GLN A 287 26.45 0.40 19.28
C GLN A 287 27.19 -0.58 18.35
N GLN A 288 26.56 -1.01 17.25
CA GLN A 288 27.21 -1.87 16.26
C GLN A 288 28.40 -1.19 15.59
N LEU A 289 28.29 0.09 15.24
CA LEU A 289 29.39 0.88 14.69
C LEU A 289 30.56 0.97 15.67
N GLU A 290 30.28 1.20 16.95
CA GLU A 290 31.34 1.30 17.97
C GLU A 290 32.01 -0.05 18.23
N VAL A 291 31.25 -1.14 18.27
CA VAL A 291 31.80 -2.51 18.31
C VAL A 291 32.67 -2.77 17.08
N MET A 292 32.19 -2.41 15.88
CA MET A 292 32.95 -2.60 14.65
C MET A 292 34.25 -1.78 14.65
N ARG A 293 34.21 -0.52 15.11
CA ARG A 293 35.41 0.31 15.31
C ARG A 293 36.40 -0.35 16.25
N ALA A 294 35.95 -0.86 17.39
CA ALA A 294 36.80 -1.59 18.33
C ALA A 294 37.42 -2.86 17.69
N THR A 295 36.64 -3.62 16.90
CA THR A 295 37.17 -4.79 16.20
C THR A 295 38.19 -4.43 15.12
N TYR A 296 37.97 -3.34 14.38
CA TYR A 296 38.95 -2.86 13.41
C TYR A 296 40.23 -2.39 14.10
N GLN A 297 40.13 -1.66 15.21
CA GLN A 297 41.28 -1.23 15.99
C GLN A 297 42.09 -2.43 16.51
N LEU A 298 41.42 -3.46 17.04
CA LEU A 298 42.07 -4.70 17.45
C LEU A 298 42.74 -5.42 16.28
N ASN A 299 42.10 -5.45 15.11
CA ASN A 299 42.68 -6.06 13.92
C ASN A 299 43.87 -5.27 13.39
N THR A 300 43.85 -3.94 13.44
CA THR A 300 45.01 -3.12 13.09
C THR A 300 46.18 -3.39 14.03
N GLU A 301 45.94 -3.46 15.34
CA GLU A 301 46.99 -3.81 16.32
C GLU A 301 47.55 -5.23 16.08
N LYS A 302 46.69 -6.21 15.78
CA LYS A 302 47.12 -7.56 15.38
C LYS A 302 47.96 -7.56 14.11
N LEU A 303 47.56 -6.78 13.11
CA LEU A 303 48.29 -6.67 11.84
C LEU A 303 49.66 -6.02 12.05
N GLU A 304 49.73 -4.96 12.85
CA GLU A 304 50.98 -4.31 13.23
C GLU A 304 51.90 -5.23 14.01
N TYR A 305 51.36 -6.03 14.94
CA TYR A 305 52.11 -7.04 15.65
C TYR A 305 52.69 -8.08 14.69
N ASN A 306 51.85 -8.64 13.81
CA ASN A 306 52.30 -9.60 12.79
C ASN A 306 53.37 -9.00 11.87
N PHE A 307 53.21 -7.75 11.47
CA PHE A 307 54.18 -7.04 10.64
C PHE A 307 55.52 -6.88 11.37
N ARG A 308 55.52 -6.50 12.66
CA ARG A 308 56.73 -6.43 13.49
C ARG A 308 57.43 -7.79 13.57
N VAL A 309 56.70 -8.86 13.85
CA VAL A 309 57.27 -10.22 13.92
C VAL A 309 57.88 -10.65 12.59
N LEU A 310 57.19 -10.40 11.47
CA LEU A 310 57.73 -10.71 10.14
C LEU A 310 58.97 -9.86 9.82
N SER A 311 58.96 -8.58 10.18
CA SER A 311 60.11 -7.69 9.98
C SER A 311 61.32 -8.12 10.81
N GLU A 312 61.14 -8.53 12.07
CA GLU A 312 62.23 -9.08 12.89
C GLU A 312 62.76 -10.38 12.28
N ARG A 313 61.87 -11.26 11.81
CA ARG A 313 62.25 -12.50 11.14
C ARG A 313 63.01 -12.26 9.84
N ASP A 314 62.64 -11.24 9.06
CA ASP A 314 63.36 -10.84 7.85
C ASP A 314 64.74 -10.28 8.17
N VAL A 315 64.89 -9.52 9.27
CA VAL A 315 66.19 -9.06 9.76
C VAL A 315 67.08 -10.24 10.19
N GLU A 316 66.54 -11.20 10.95
CA GLU A 316 67.25 -12.43 11.31
C GLU A 316 67.66 -13.23 10.07
N ASN A 317 66.73 -13.42 9.13
CA ASN A 317 66.96 -14.19 7.91
C ASN A 317 68.03 -13.52 7.03
N SER A 318 67.97 -12.20 6.89
CA SER A 318 68.99 -11.38 6.22
C SER A 318 70.36 -11.52 6.90
N ASN A 319 70.41 -11.52 8.23
CA ASN A 319 71.64 -11.77 8.98
C ASN A 319 72.22 -13.16 8.70
N THR A 320 71.39 -14.22 8.68
CA THR A 320 71.84 -15.57 8.31
C THR A 320 72.31 -15.66 6.85
N ILE A 321 71.62 -15.02 5.91
CA ILE A 321 72.05 -14.95 4.50
C ILE A 321 73.42 -14.26 4.40
N ASN A 322 73.62 -13.16 5.12
CA ASN A 322 74.90 -12.45 5.12
C ASN A 322 76.03 -13.26 5.76
N GLN A 323 75.74 -14.05 6.80
CA GLN A 323 76.71 -15.00 7.36
C GLN A 323 77.07 -16.09 6.36
N GLN A 324 76.09 -16.68 5.66
CA GLN A 324 76.34 -17.70 4.64
C GLN A 324 77.11 -17.14 3.44
N LYS A 325 76.78 -15.93 2.95
CA LYS A 325 77.54 -15.25 1.89
C LYS A 325 79.01 -15.05 2.26
N ARG A 326 79.30 -14.64 3.50
CA ARG A 326 80.69 -14.51 3.99
C ARG A 326 81.42 -15.86 4.10
N LYS A 327 80.71 -16.95 4.36
CA LYS A 327 81.28 -18.30 4.38
C LYS A 327 81.57 -18.79 2.95
N LEU A 328 80.68 -18.49 2.01
CA LEU A 328 80.81 -18.85 0.60
C LEU A 328 81.97 -18.11 -0.07
N ALA A 329 82.13 -16.80 0.19
CA ALA A 329 83.28 -16.02 -0.30
C ALA A 329 84.62 -16.61 0.19
N ARG A 330 84.74 -16.96 1.48
CA ARG A 330 85.95 -17.60 2.04
C ARG A 330 86.28 -18.94 1.37
N LEU A 331 85.27 -19.76 1.08
CA LEU A 331 85.46 -21.03 0.39
C LEU A 331 85.87 -20.83 -1.07
N GLN A 332 85.32 -19.82 -1.73
CA GLN A 332 85.64 -19.47 -3.12
C GLN A 332 87.08 -18.92 -3.27
N ASP A 333 87.55 -18.12 -2.31
CA ASP A 333 88.95 -17.66 -2.25
C ASP A 333 89.90 -18.84 -2.02
N ASN A 334 89.58 -19.76 -1.11
CA ASN A 334 90.37 -20.96 -0.87
C ASN A 334 90.47 -21.83 -2.14
N LEU A 335 89.34 -22.08 -2.80
CA LEU A 335 89.26 -22.85 -4.05
C LEU A 335 90.09 -22.18 -5.17
N SER A 336 90.01 -20.86 -5.31
CA SER A 336 90.77 -20.10 -6.31
C SER A 336 92.28 -20.15 -6.04
N SER A 337 92.70 -20.05 -4.78
CA SER A 337 94.12 -20.20 -4.40
C SER A 337 94.66 -21.60 -4.69
N LEU A 338 93.83 -22.63 -4.49
CA LEU A 338 94.21 -24.03 -4.69
C LEU A 338 94.30 -24.36 -6.19
N MET A 339 93.36 -23.85 -7.00
CA MET A 339 93.44 -23.93 -8.46
C MET A 339 94.68 -23.23 -9.02
N ALA A 340 95.04 -22.05 -8.48
CA ALA A 340 96.25 -21.36 -8.90
C ALA A 340 97.54 -22.14 -8.55
N LYS A 341 97.61 -22.74 -7.34
CA LYS A 341 98.73 -23.61 -6.93
C LYS A 341 98.83 -24.88 -7.78
N TYR A 342 97.69 -25.51 -8.10
CA TYR A 342 97.65 -26.69 -8.96
C TYR A 342 98.09 -26.36 -10.40
N SER A 343 97.59 -25.27 -10.98
CA SER A 343 98.00 -24.86 -12.34
C SER A 343 99.49 -24.50 -12.43
N LYS A 344 100.06 -23.90 -11.38
CA LYS A 344 101.49 -23.60 -11.32
C LYS A 344 102.34 -24.88 -11.27
N THR A 345 101.95 -25.85 -10.44
CA THR A 345 102.67 -27.13 -10.29
C THR A 345 102.54 -28.00 -11.55
N ASP A 346 101.36 -28.09 -12.18
CA ASP A 346 101.18 -28.83 -13.44
C ASP A 346 102.03 -28.24 -14.58
N LYS A 347 102.16 -26.91 -14.67
CA LYS A 347 103.06 -26.29 -15.64
C LYS A 347 104.52 -26.62 -15.39
N GLN A 348 104.99 -26.54 -14.13
CA GLN A 348 106.37 -26.87 -13.78
C GLN A 348 106.72 -28.33 -14.13
N PHE A 349 105.86 -29.28 -13.77
CA PHE A 349 106.11 -30.70 -14.07
C PHE A 349 106.07 -31.04 -15.56
N ARG A 350 105.27 -30.30 -16.36
CA ARG A 350 105.29 -30.47 -17.82
C ARG A 350 106.58 -29.95 -18.45
N THR A 351 107.10 -28.81 -17.99
CA THR A 351 108.39 -28.28 -18.48
C THR A 351 109.54 -29.18 -18.08
N GLU A 352 109.60 -29.64 -16.82
CA GLU A 352 110.66 -30.55 -16.35
C GLU A 352 110.64 -31.90 -17.09
N ASN A 353 109.46 -32.48 -17.33
CA ASN A 353 109.38 -33.72 -18.12
C ASN A 353 109.84 -33.52 -19.57
N MET A 354 109.54 -32.37 -20.18
CA MET A 354 109.95 -32.11 -21.57
C MET A 354 111.48 -31.95 -21.66
N GLU A 355 112.09 -31.21 -20.74
CA GLU A 355 113.54 -31.03 -20.66
C GLU A 355 114.28 -32.36 -20.41
N LEU A 356 113.82 -33.16 -19.45
CA LEU A 356 114.40 -34.48 -19.15
C LEU A 356 114.27 -35.47 -20.32
N THR A 357 113.19 -35.40 -21.10
CA THR A 357 112.99 -36.29 -22.25
C THR A 357 113.95 -35.94 -23.40
N ASP A 358 114.19 -34.64 -23.64
CA ASP A 358 115.13 -34.17 -24.66
C ASP A 358 116.59 -34.47 -24.28
N GLU A 359 116.96 -34.30 -23.01
CA GLU A 359 118.28 -34.70 -22.51
C GLU A 359 118.51 -36.21 -22.59
N TYR A 360 117.51 -37.01 -22.24
CA TYR A 360 117.60 -38.47 -22.35
C TYR A 360 117.84 -38.89 -23.80
N ARG A 361 117.07 -38.35 -24.74
CA ARG A 361 117.22 -38.63 -26.18
C ARG A 361 118.62 -38.31 -26.67
N ARG A 362 119.14 -37.13 -26.32
CA ARG A 362 120.48 -36.65 -26.72
C ARG A 362 121.60 -37.54 -26.18
N ILE A 363 121.50 -37.98 -24.93
CA ILE A 363 122.51 -38.86 -24.30
C ILE A 363 122.51 -40.25 -24.94
N THR A 364 121.33 -40.82 -25.26
CA THR A 364 121.27 -42.13 -25.94
C THR A 364 121.91 -42.12 -27.33
N GLU A 365 121.73 -41.06 -28.11
CA GLU A 365 122.37 -40.94 -29.44
C GLU A 365 123.90 -40.83 -29.31
N GLN A 366 124.40 -40.05 -28.34
CA GLN A 366 125.84 -39.95 -28.08
C GLN A 366 126.46 -41.28 -27.61
N PHE A 367 125.73 -42.09 -26.86
CA PHE A 367 126.20 -43.39 -26.38
C PHE A 367 126.32 -44.43 -27.51
N GLN A 368 125.37 -44.45 -28.45
CA GLN A 368 125.45 -45.33 -29.63
C GLN A 368 126.65 -44.99 -30.53
N ASP A 369 126.91 -43.70 -30.76
CA ASP A 369 128.06 -43.24 -31.54
C ASP A 369 129.40 -43.61 -30.87
N LEU A 370 129.47 -43.58 -29.54
CA LEU A 370 130.67 -43.93 -28.80
C LEU A 370 130.97 -45.44 -28.85
N GLN A 371 129.94 -46.29 -28.75
CA GLN A 371 130.11 -47.74 -28.92
C GLN A 371 130.59 -48.12 -30.32
N GLY A 372 130.10 -47.44 -31.36
CA GLY A 372 130.56 -47.63 -32.74
C GLY A 372 132.05 -47.31 -32.91
N LYS A 373 132.50 -46.18 -32.35
CA LYS A 373 133.91 -45.75 -32.42
C LYS A 373 134.85 -46.69 -31.65
N TYR A 374 134.44 -47.19 -30.48
CA TYR A 374 135.27 -48.08 -29.65
C TYR A 374 135.60 -49.41 -30.36
N ARG A 375 134.61 -50.03 -31.03
CA ARG A 375 134.81 -51.29 -31.76
C ARG A 375 135.79 -51.14 -32.94
N HIS A 376 135.76 -49.99 -33.62
CA HIS A 376 136.64 -49.74 -34.76
C HIS A 376 138.11 -49.57 -34.34
N PHE A 377 138.37 -48.89 -33.22
CA PHE A 377 139.75 -48.69 -32.72
C PHE A 377 140.41 -49.98 -32.23
N GLN A 378 139.69 -50.84 -31.50
CA GLN A 378 140.26 -52.11 -31.01
C GLN A 378 140.75 -53.03 -32.13
N LEU A 379 140.01 -53.10 -33.24
CA LEU A 379 140.37 -53.94 -34.39
C LEU A 379 141.59 -53.40 -35.16
N SER A 380 141.75 -52.08 -35.23
CA SER A 380 142.89 -51.44 -35.92
C SER A 380 144.19 -51.63 -35.14
N ASP A 381 144.16 -51.44 -33.82
CA ASP A 381 145.36 -51.52 -32.97
C ASP A 381 145.89 -52.96 -32.85
N ALA A 382 145.01 -53.95 -32.78
CA ALA A 382 145.42 -55.36 -32.72
C ALA A 382 146.19 -55.80 -33.99
N ARG A 383 145.77 -55.33 -35.18
CA ARG A 383 146.45 -55.66 -36.44
C ARG A 383 147.85 -55.05 -36.52
N LYS A 384 148.00 -53.77 -36.16
CA LYS A 384 149.31 -53.10 -36.17
C LYS A 384 150.32 -53.77 -35.23
N TYR A 385 149.88 -54.28 -34.09
CA TYR A 385 150.78 -54.91 -33.11
C TYR A 385 151.37 -56.24 -33.63
N ASP A 386 150.56 -57.08 -34.26
CA ASP A 386 151.03 -58.39 -34.74
C ASP A 386 151.99 -58.27 -35.94
N GLU A 387 151.82 -57.26 -36.81
CA GLU A 387 152.75 -57.01 -37.94
C GLU A 387 154.14 -56.58 -37.45
N VAL A 388 154.22 -55.69 -36.45
CA VAL A 388 155.51 -55.20 -35.93
C VAL A 388 156.28 -56.29 -35.19
N TRP A 389 155.58 -57.17 -34.47
CA TRP A 389 156.23 -58.26 -33.72
C TRP A 389 156.89 -59.27 -34.66
N GLY A 390 156.22 -59.66 -35.75
CA GLY A 390 156.78 -60.60 -36.73
C GLY A 390 158.06 -60.09 -37.37
N MET A 391 158.09 -58.80 -37.75
CA MET A 391 159.26 -58.18 -38.37
C MET A 391 160.51 -58.23 -37.47
N LYS A 392 160.36 -58.04 -36.15
CA LYS A 392 161.49 -58.03 -35.21
C LYS A 392 161.99 -59.43 -34.85
N GLU A 393 161.12 -60.43 -34.89
CA GLU A 393 161.50 -61.82 -34.64
C GLU A 393 162.46 -62.35 -35.73
N GLU A 394 162.20 -62.02 -37.00
CA GLU A 394 163.09 -62.39 -38.11
C GLU A 394 164.48 -61.74 -38.01
N GLU A 395 164.54 -60.50 -37.55
CA GLU A 395 165.79 -59.73 -37.44
C GLU A 395 166.76 -60.36 -36.40
N VAL A 396 166.22 -60.92 -35.31
CA VAL A 396 167.01 -61.57 -34.25
C VAL A 396 167.49 -62.96 -34.67
N LYS A 397 166.69 -63.75 -35.41
CA LYS A 397 167.14 -65.04 -35.95
C LYS A 397 168.35 -64.90 -36.85
N ARG A 398 168.42 -63.82 -37.63
CA ARG A 398 169.58 -63.51 -38.48
C ARG A 398 170.86 -63.26 -37.67
N LEU A 399 170.77 -62.55 -36.54
CA LEU A 399 171.89 -62.27 -35.65
C LEU A 399 172.39 -63.53 -34.91
N LEU A 400 171.49 -64.43 -34.55
CA LEU A 400 171.85 -65.70 -33.92
C LEU A 400 172.70 -66.57 -34.87
N GLY A 401 172.36 -66.58 -36.16
CA GLY A 401 173.15 -67.28 -37.18
C GLY A 401 174.59 -66.79 -37.27
N THR A 402 174.82 -65.47 -37.19
CA THR A 402 176.18 -64.91 -37.18
C THR A 402 176.99 -65.31 -35.94
N VAL A 403 176.35 -65.45 -34.77
CA VAL A 403 177.03 -65.85 -33.52
C VAL A 403 177.43 -67.32 -33.56
N LEU A 404 176.56 -68.20 -34.06
CA LEU A 404 176.88 -69.62 -34.25
C LEU A 404 178.04 -69.83 -35.24
N GLN A 405 178.13 -68.97 -36.25
CA GLN A 405 179.21 -69.00 -37.22
C GLN A 405 180.55 -68.56 -36.60
N ALA A 406 180.53 -67.61 -35.67
CA ALA A 406 181.71 -67.23 -34.90
C ALA A 406 182.15 -68.36 -33.95
N ASP A 407 181.20 -69.05 -33.31
CA ASP A 407 181.48 -70.17 -32.40
C ASP A 407 182.16 -71.35 -33.10
N LYS A 408 181.74 -71.65 -34.33
CA LYS A 408 182.38 -72.65 -35.20
C LYS A 408 183.85 -72.32 -35.48
N ILE A 409 184.14 -71.06 -35.80
CA ILE A 409 185.50 -70.62 -36.14
C ILE A 409 186.43 -70.76 -34.92
N ILE A 410 185.94 -70.44 -33.72
CA ILE A 410 186.73 -70.55 -32.48
C ILE A 410 187.07 -72.02 -32.17
N HIS A 411 186.09 -72.91 -32.27
CA HIS A 411 186.29 -74.32 -31.96
C HIS A 411 187.24 -75.01 -32.94
N GLU A 412 187.17 -74.69 -34.24
CA GLU A 412 188.02 -75.29 -35.26
C GLU A 412 189.44 -74.69 -35.29
N GLN A 413 189.61 -73.36 -35.11
CA GLN A 413 190.90 -72.70 -35.36
C GLN A 413 191.79 -72.51 -34.11
N GLN A 414 191.22 -72.41 -32.91
CA GLN A 414 192.00 -72.16 -31.67
C GLN A 414 192.18 -73.41 -30.80
N LEU A 415 191.24 -74.36 -30.85
CA LEU A 415 191.19 -75.49 -29.91
C LEU A 415 191.54 -76.85 -30.55
N GLY A 416 191.63 -76.92 -31.87
CA GLY A 416 192.01 -78.15 -32.61
C GLY A 416 191.00 -79.30 -32.49
N LEU A 417 189.76 -79.01 -32.06
CA LEU A 417 188.69 -79.98 -31.86
C LEU A 417 187.64 -79.87 -32.97
N TYR A 418 187.02 -80.99 -33.34
CA TYR A 418 185.89 -80.99 -34.27
C TYR A 418 184.63 -80.40 -33.61
N TRP A 419 184.03 -79.40 -34.26
CA TRP A 419 182.85 -78.68 -33.78
C TRP A 419 181.53 -79.26 -34.31
N TYR A 420 180.46 -79.17 -33.49
CA TYR A 420 179.10 -79.57 -33.85
C TYR A 420 178.07 -78.47 -33.50
N PRO A 421 177.08 -78.20 -34.38
CA PRO A 421 176.07 -77.15 -34.16
C PRO A 421 174.96 -77.55 -33.14
N PRO A 422 174.35 -76.56 -32.45
CA PRO A 422 173.22 -76.77 -31.54
C PRO A 422 171.85 -76.96 -32.25
N ASN A 423 170.93 -77.65 -31.57
CA ASN A 423 169.63 -78.08 -32.08
C ASN A 423 168.64 -76.91 -32.32
N GLU A 424 168.10 -76.79 -33.53
CA GLU A 424 167.23 -75.68 -33.96
C GLU A 424 165.84 -75.65 -33.28
N GLU A 425 165.34 -76.79 -32.81
CA GLU A 425 164.00 -76.86 -32.19
C GLU A 425 163.91 -76.10 -30.85
N ALA A 426 164.99 -76.14 -30.05
CA ALA A 426 165.04 -75.46 -28.76
C ALA A 426 165.06 -73.93 -28.90
N VAL A 427 165.66 -73.42 -29.98
CA VAL A 427 165.78 -71.99 -30.25
C VAL A 427 164.42 -71.39 -30.62
N ASN A 428 163.64 -72.06 -31.46
CA ASN A 428 162.34 -71.57 -31.87
C ASN A 428 161.30 -71.57 -30.73
N ALA A 429 161.40 -72.49 -29.78
CA ALA A 429 160.55 -72.51 -28.59
C ALA A 429 160.75 -71.27 -27.69
N ALA A 430 161.99 -70.79 -27.54
CA ALA A 430 162.31 -69.63 -26.72
C ALA A 430 161.70 -68.32 -27.26
N PHE A 431 161.65 -68.13 -28.59
CA PHE A 431 161.00 -66.97 -29.21
C PHE A 431 159.49 -66.96 -28.98
N HIS A 432 158.86 -68.13 -29.04
CA HIS A 432 157.41 -68.26 -28.84
C HIS A 432 156.99 -67.97 -27.38
N GLU A 433 157.83 -68.33 -26.41
CA GLU A 433 157.60 -68.02 -24.99
C GLU A 433 157.71 -66.51 -24.69
N ALA A 434 158.67 -65.83 -25.33
CA ALA A 434 158.84 -64.38 -25.21
C ALA A 434 157.62 -63.60 -25.73
N ARG A 435 157.01 -64.05 -26.84
CA ARG A 435 155.80 -63.46 -27.42
C ARG A 435 154.59 -63.53 -26.47
N MET A 436 154.47 -64.61 -25.70
CA MET A 436 153.36 -64.80 -24.76
C MET A 436 153.51 -63.93 -23.50
N ARG A 437 154.73 -63.68 -23.01
CA ARG A 437 154.96 -62.77 -21.86
C ARG A 437 154.63 -61.32 -22.20
N ALA A 438 154.94 -60.86 -23.41
CA ALA A 438 154.66 -59.49 -23.84
C ALA A 438 153.15 -59.15 -23.87
N ARG A 439 152.31 -60.10 -24.34
CA ARG A 439 150.84 -59.93 -24.35
C ARG A 439 150.21 -59.84 -22.96
N ALA A 440 150.85 -60.41 -21.92
CA ALA A 440 150.32 -60.38 -20.55
C ALA A 440 150.51 -59.02 -19.85
N VAL A 441 151.53 -58.24 -20.22
CA VAL A 441 151.84 -56.93 -19.59
C VAL A 441 150.85 -55.85 -20.00
N GLY A 442 150.29 -55.91 -21.22
CA GLY A 442 149.33 -54.92 -21.72
C GLY A 442 148.00 -54.85 -20.95
N LYS A 443 147.62 -55.90 -20.22
CA LYS A 443 146.32 -55.98 -19.52
C LYS A 443 146.26 -55.28 -18.14
N LYS A 444 147.38 -54.90 -17.51
CA LYS A 444 147.38 -54.35 -16.14
C LYS A 444 147.25 -52.82 -16.02
N LYS A 445 147.52 -52.04 -17.07
CA LYS A 445 147.63 -50.57 -16.96
C LYS A 445 146.34 -49.77 -17.17
N ALA A 446 145.24 -50.37 -17.61
CA ALA A 446 144.01 -49.62 -17.96
C ALA A 446 143.03 -49.44 -16.78
N ALA A 447 143.31 -49.96 -15.60
CA ALA A 447 142.35 -50.05 -14.48
C ALA A 447 142.38 -48.87 -13.48
N GLU A 448 143.16 -47.80 -13.70
CA GLU A 448 143.51 -46.85 -12.62
C GLU A 448 142.96 -45.40 -12.72
N GLN A 449 142.04 -45.04 -13.63
CA GLN A 449 141.69 -43.61 -13.84
C GLN A 449 140.26 -43.14 -13.48
N HIS A 450 139.50 -43.88 -12.65
CA HIS A 450 138.19 -43.44 -12.15
C HIS A 450 138.14 -43.36 -10.62
N ALA A 451 138.53 -42.22 -10.03
CA ALA A 451 138.23 -41.88 -8.63
C ALA A 451 138.43 -40.38 -8.38
N GLN A 452 137.34 -39.62 -8.21
CA GLN A 452 137.31 -38.41 -7.36
C GLN A 452 135.86 -37.93 -7.21
N THR A 453 135.25 -38.42 -6.15
CA THR A 453 133.97 -38.04 -5.56
C THR A 453 134.29 -37.76 -4.10
N ASP A 454 134.18 -36.51 -3.64
CA ASP A 454 134.24 -36.14 -2.21
C ASP A 454 133.72 -34.70 -2.03
N THR A 455 132.41 -34.51 -2.16
CA THR A 455 131.69 -33.29 -1.68
C THR A 455 130.21 -33.58 -1.36
N LEU A 456 129.87 -34.82 -0.97
CA LEU A 456 128.49 -35.26 -0.68
C LEU A 456 128.22 -35.56 0.80
N GLU A 457 129.24 -35.57 1.67
CA GLU A 457 129.08 -35.80 3.11
C GLU A 457 128.53 -34.59 3.88
N ALA A 458 128.56 -33.37 3.31
CA ALA A 458 128.09 -32.17 4.01
C ALA A 458 126.57 -31.88 3.88
N LEU A 459 125.87 -32.46 2.89
CA LEU A 459 124.47 -32.10 2.57
C LEU A 459 123.41 -32.96 3.25
N VAL A 460 123.79 -34.08 3.88
CA VAL A 460 122.84 -35.05 4.45
C VAL A 460 122.53 -34.77 5.94
N SER A 461 123.27 -33.86 6.59
CA SER A 461 123.06 -33.56 8.02
C SER A 461 121.89 -32.61 8.31
N ASP A 462 121.31 -31.93 7.30
CA ASP A 462 120.38 -30.81 7.51
C ASP A 462 118.97 -30.99 6.90
N VAL A 463 118.57 -32.20 6.50
CA VAL A 463 117.30 -32.39 5.78
C VAL A 463 116.20 -33.06 6.61
N ASN A 464 115.07 -32.35 6.67
CA ASN A 464 113.82 -32.58 7.41
C ASN A 464 113.27 -34.05 7.32
N PRO A 465 112.77 -34.63 8.43
CA PRO A 465 112.26 -36.02 8.51
C PRO A 465 111.21 -36.43 7.46
N GLU A 466 110.41 -35.50 6.93
CA GLU A 466 109.42 -35.82 5.88
C GLU A 466 110.08 -36.11 4.52
N VAL A 467 111.17 -35.41 4.20
CA VAL A 467 111.98 -35.66 2.99
C VAL A 467 112.71 -37.00 3.11
N ARG A 468 113.14 -37.38 4.32
CA ARG A 468 113.71 -38.70 4.63
C ARG A 468 112.73 -39.84 4.32
N ARG A 469 111.43 -39.63 4.61
CA ARG A 469 110.37 -40.61 4.32
C ARG A 469 110.07 -40.74 2.83
N MET A 470 110.17 -39.63 2.09
CA MET A 470 110.02 -39.62 0.64
C MET A 470 111.21 -40.30 -0.07
N PHE A 471 112.44 -40.12 0.43
CA PHE A 471 113.63 -40.84 -0.03
C PHE A 471 113.52 -42.36 0.21
N LEU A 472 112.96 -42.78 1.36
CA LEU A 472 112.70 -44.20 1.63
C LEU A 472 111.71 -44.80 0.62
N LEU A 473 110.61 -44.09 0.31
CA LEU A 473 109.65 -44.51 -0.70
C LEU A 473 110.25 -44.59 -2.12
N LEU A 474 111.13 -43.67 -2.49
CA LEU A 474 111.85 -43.69 -3.77
C LEU A 474 112.89 -44.82 -3.85
N CYS A 475 113.56 -45.16 -2.75
CA CYS A 475 114.47 -46.29 -2.67
C CYS A 475 113.75 -47.65 -2.75
N ASP A 476 112.53 -47.74 -2.23
CA ASP A 476 111.71 -48.96 -2.30
C ASP A 476 111.18 -49.21 -3.74
N GLU A 477 110.78 -48.16 -4.47
CA GLU A 477 110.24 -48.28 -5.85
C GLU A 477 111.34 -48.38 -6.94
N ALA A 478 112.57 -47.90 -6.69
CA ALA A 478 113.69 -47.92 -7.65
C ALA A 478 114.89 -48.82 -7.24
N GLY A 479 114.65 -49.78 -6.33
CA GLY A 479 115.69 -50.58 -5.67
C GLY A 479 116.57 -51.48 -6.56
N PHE A 480 116.27 -51.63 -7.85
CA PHE A 480 117.10 -52.39 -8.80
C PHE A 480 118.26 -51.57 -9.41
N LEU A 481 118.24 -50.23 -9.26
CA LEU A 481 119.22 -49.30 -9.85
C LEU A 481 120.32 -48.87 -8.86
N VAL A 482 120.26 -49.30 -7.59
CA VAL A 482 121.12 -48.77 -6.53
C VAL A 482 122.20 -49.77 -6.13
N GLU A 483 123.45 -49.32 -6.26
CA GLU A 483 124.68 -50.08 -6.01
C GLU A 483 124.80 -50.54 -4.54
N SER A 484 125.28 -51.77 -4.32
CA SER A 484 125.32 -52.43 -3.00
C SER A 484 126.02 -51.66 -1.87
N LYS A 485 126.89 -50.69 -2.19
CA LYS A 485 127.53 -49.81 -1.21
C LYS A 485 126.58 -48.75 -0.63
N VAL A 486 125.59 -48.28 -1.38
CA VAL A 486 124.57 -47.34 -0.89
C VAL A 486 123.62 -48.04 0.09
N LYS A 487 123.28 -49.32 -0.15
CA LYS A 487 122.51 -50.12 0.82
C LYS A 487 123.17 -50.17 2.21
N LYS A 488 124.49 -50.35 2.26
CA LYS A 488 125.23 -50.36 3.53
C LYS A 488 125.25 -49.01 4.25
N LEU A 489 125.20 -47.89 3.52
CA LEU A 489 125.15 -46.54 4.10
C LEU A 489 123.77 -46.20 4.68
N VAL A 490 122.69 -46.73 4.08
CA VAL A 490 121.32 -46.57 4.59
C VAL A 490 121.12 -47.36 5.89
N ASP A 491 121.67 -48.58 5.98
CA ASP A 491 121.59 -49.39 7.19
C ASP A 491 122.39 -48.79 8.37
N SER A 492 123.53 -48.12 8.12
CA SER A 492 124.31 -47.46 9.18
C SER A 492 123.70 -46.17 9.73
N ALA A 493 122.71 -45.58 9.06
CA ALA A 493 122.05 -44.33 9.47
C ALA A 493 120.72 -44.56 10.24
N GLN A 494 120.40 -45.82 10.56
CA GLN A 494 119.30 -46.22 11.44
C GLN A 494 119.70 -46.31 12.93
N GLY A 495 120.94 -45.90 13.28
CA GLY A 495 121.40 -45.68 14.66
C GLY A 495 121.18 -44.25 15.13
#